data_AF-A0A3N5R0T4-F1
#
_entry.id   AF-A0A3N5R0T4-F1
#
_cell.length_a   1.000
_cell.length_b   1.000
_cell.length_c   1.000
_cell.angle_alpha   90.00
_cell.angle_beta   90.00
_cell.angle_gamma   90.00
#
_symmetry.space_group_name_H-M   'P 1'
#
loop_
_entity.id
_entity.type
_entity.pdbx_description
1 polymer ?
#
loop_
_entity_poly.entity_id
_entity_poly.type
_entity_poly.pdbx_seq_one_letter_code
_entity_poly.pdbx_strand_id
1 'polypeptide(L)'
;MIETIKAIILDFQESQLEIGVTRRLQMETVPGKAAVCIGVRRSGKSTYLFQIMQRLLDQGVPRQNILYLNFFDDRLHNLRQVGPGLITEAYYSIFPEKKNT
;
A
#
# COMPACT_ATOMS: atom_id res chain seq x y z
N MET A 1 2.60 9.42 16.29
CA MET A 1 2.42 9.51 14.82
C MET A 1 3.23 8.45 14.09
N ILE A 2 4.57 8.44 14.19
CA ILE A 2 5.38 7.39 13.57
C ILE A 2 4.99 5.99 14.03
N GLU A 3 4.78 5.80 15.34
CA GLU A 3 4.29 4.54 15.92
C GLU A 3 2.90 4.13 15.40
N THR A 4 2.05 5.12 15.12
CA THR A 4 0.73 4.88 14.53
C THR A 4 0.84 4.37 13.09
N ILE A 5 1.73 4.95 12.30
CA ILE A 5 2.01 4.50 10.93
C ILE A 5 2.62 3.10 10.97
N LYS A 6 3.55 2.84 11.90
CA LYS A 6 4.13 1.50 12.08
C LYS A 6 3.07 0.46 12.38
N ALA A 7 2.17 0.74 13.31
CA ALA A 7 1.04 -0.14 13.61
C ALA A 7 0.18 -0.41 12.37
N ILE A 8 -0.20 0.63 11.62
CA ILE A 8 -0.96 0.47 10.37
C ILE A 8 -0.24 -0.41 9.35
N ILE A 9 1.08 -0.23 9.19
CA ILE A 9 1.90 -1.03 8.29
C ILE A 9 1.90 -2.50 8.74
N LEU A 10 2.15 -2.76 10.02
CA LEU A 10 2.21 -4.12 10.58
C LEU A 10 0.85 -4.82 10.50
N ASP A 11 -0.25 -4.14 10.86
CA ASP A 11 -1.61 -4.64 10.73
C ASP A 11 -1.89 -5.08 9.27
N PHE A 12 -1.45 -4.28 8.30
CA PHE A 12 -1.58 -4.64 6.89
C PHE A 12 -0.72 -5.85 6.51
N GLN A 13 0.51 -5.97 7.04
CA GLN A 13 1.37 -7.12 6.78
C GLN A 13 0.72 -8.44 7.25
N GLU A 14 -0.13 -8.43 8.27
CA GLU A 14 -0.82 -9.63 8.77
C GLU A 14 -2.21 -9.85 8.13
N SER A 15 -2.78 -8.81 7.52
CA SER A 15 -4.13 -8.85 6.95
C SER A 15 -4.31 -9.82 5.76
N GLN A 16 -5.50 -10.40 5.62
CA GLN A 16 -5.85 -11.14 4.40
C GLN A 16 -6.35 -10.18 3.31
N LEU A 17 -5.98 -10.46 2.05
CA LEU A 17 -6.42 -9.66 0.91
C LEU A 17 -7.78 -10.14 0.41
N GLU A 18 -8.81 -9.32 0.55
CA GLU A 18 -10.13 -9.58 -0.02
C GLU A 18 -10.16 -9.25 -1.52
N ILE A 19 -9.83 -10.25 -2.35
CA ILE A 19 -9.67 -10.05 -3.80
C ILE A 19 -11.00 -10.07 -4.59
N GLY A 20 -12.09 -10.61 -4.03
CA GLY A 20 -13.39 -10.69 -4.70
C GLY A 20 -13.33 -11.38 -6.07
N VAL A 21 -14.15 -10.93 -7.03
CA VAL A 21 -14.16 -11.47 -8.41
C VAL A 21 -13.08 -10.78 -9.25
N THR A 22 -12.20 -11.58 -9.86
CA THR A 22 -11.10 -11.08 -10.70
C THR A 22 -11.61 -10.22 -11.84
N ARG A 23 -11.04 -9.01 -11.96
CA ARG A 23 -11.39 -8.09 -13.04
C ARG A 23 -10.58 -8.40 -14.30
N ARG A 24 -11.23 -8.30 -15.46
CA ARG A 24 -10.57 -8.30 -16.77
C ARG A 24 -9.96 -6.93 -17.07
N LEU A 25 -9.05 -6.49 -16.20
CA LEU A 25 -8.32 -5.23 -16.32
C LEU A 25 -6.85 -5.51 -16.00
N GLN A 26 -5.97 -4.91 -16.80
CA GLN A 26 -4.53 -4.91 -16.56
C GLN A 26 -4.07 -3.48 -16.37
N MET A 27 -3.26 -3.27 -15.33
CA MET A 27 -2.66 -1.99 -15.03
C MET A 27 -1.21 -2.05 -15.48
N GLU A 28 -0.85 -1.24 -16.46
CA GLU A 28 0.52 -1.11 -16.91
C GLU A 28 1.21 -0.06 -16.06
N THR A 29 2.38 -0.42 -15.54
CA THR A 29 3.24 0.50 -14.80
C THR A 29 4.39 0.94 -15.69
N VAL A 30 4.78 2.21 -15.57
CA VAL A 30 6.00 2.73 -16.21
C VAL A 30 7.06 2.85 -15.13
N PRO A 31 8.28 2.31 -15.33
CA PRO A 31 9.36 2.41 -14.35
C PRO A 31 9.59 3.87 -13.90
N GLY A 32 9.69 4.07 -12.58
CA GLY A 32 9.89 5.40 -11.98
C GLY A 32 8.67 6.33 -12.07
N LYS A 33 7.49 5.83 -12.45
CA LYS A 33 6.25 6.62 -12.52
C LYS A 33 5.15 6.00 -11.66
N ALA A 34 4.31 6.88 -11.11
CA ALA A 34 3.09 6.45 -10.45
C ALA A 34 2.03 6.09 -11.50
N ALA A 35 1.41 4.92 -11.36
CA ALA A 35 0.22 4.55 -12.12
C ALA A 35 -1.02 4.74 -11.23
N VAL A 36 -2.08 5.32 -11.80
CA VAL A 36 -3.25 5.79 -11.03
C VAL A 36 -4.52 5.09 -11.51
N CYS A 37 -5.27 4.49 -10.59
CA CYS A 37 -6.58 3.88 -10.87
C CYS A 37 -7.71 4.87 -10.50
N ILE A 38 -8.43 5.39 -11.50
CA ILE A 38 -9.52 6.36 -11.32
C ILE A 38 -10.90 5.75 -11.58
N GLY A 39 -11.93 6.34 -10.99
CA GLY A 39 -13.33 5.93 -11.22
C GLY A 39 -14.26 6.31 -10.08
N VAL A 40 -15.58 6.16 -10.31
CA VAL A 40 -16.64 6.56 -9.38
C VAL A 40 -16.58 5.86 -8.02
N ARG A 41 -17.19 6.47 -6.98
CA ARG A 41 -17.29 5.86 -5.64
C ARG A 41 -17.94 4.46 -5.75
N ARG A 42 -17.46 3.49 -4.96
CA ARG A 42 -17.93 2.08 -4.96
C ARG A 42 -17.73 1.31 -6.28
N SER A 43 -16.88 1.79 -7.21
CA SER A 43 -16.55 1.03 -8.42
C SER A 43 -15.61 -0.17 -8.20
N GLY A 44 -15.16 -0.44 -6.97
CA GLY A 44 -14.27 -1.56 -6.64
C GLY A 44 -12.78 -1.31 -6.91
N LYS A 45 -12.31 -0.06 -6.82
CA LYS A 45 -10.89 0.30 -6.99
C LYS A 45 -9.99 -0.36 -5.95
N SER A 46 -10.37 -0.30 -4.66
CA SER A 46 -9.58 -0.93 -3.59
C SER A 46 -9.47 -2.44 -3.77
N THR A 47 -10.57 -3.11 -4.14
CA THR A 47 -10.56 -4.53 -4.51
C THR A 47 -9.61 -4.81 -5.68
N TYR A 48 -9.59 -3.94 -6.71
CA TYR A 48 -8.64 -4.08 -7.82
C TYR A 48 -7.18 -3.88 -7.38
N LEU A 49 -6.90 -2.96 -6.45
CA LEU A 49 -5.57 -2.82 -5.86
C LEU A 49 -5.17 -4.07 -5.07
N PHE A 50 -6.07 -4.69 -4.32
CA PHE A 50 -5.82 -5.97 -3.65
C PHE A 50 -5.56 -7.11 -4.65
N GLN A 51 -6.26 -7.16 -5.78
CA GLN A 51 -5.96 -8.09 -6.86
C GLN A 51 -4.56 -7.87 -7.47
N ILE A 52 -4.12 -6.60 -7.60
CA ILE A 52 -2.74 -6.29 -8.02
C ILE A 52 -1.74 -6.78 -6.98
N MET A 53 -1.98 -6.52 -5.70
CA MET A 53 -1.11 -6.99 -4.62
C MET A 53 -1.01 -8.52 -4.60
N GLN A 54 -2.13 -9.22 -4.77
CA GLN A 54 -2.14 -10.68 -4.87
C GLN A 54 -1.29 -11.17 -6.05
N ARG A 55 -1.41 -10.55 -7.24
CA ARG A 55 -0.56 -10.88 -8.39
C ARG A 55 0.93 -10.68 -8.11
N LEU A 56 1.30 -9.64 -7.37
CA LEU A 56 2.69 -9.41 -6.97
C LEU A 56 3.18 -10.51 -6.01
N LEU A 57 2.36 -10.89 -5.03
CA LEU A 57 2.68 -11.98 -4.10
C LEU A 57 2.85 -13.32 -4.85
N ASP A 58 1.94 -13.62 -5.79
CA ASP A 58 1.99 -14.84 -6.61
C ASP A 58 3.24 -14.90 -7.50
N GLN A 59 3.81 -13.73 -7.86
CA GLN A 59 5.06 -13.60 -8.59
C GLN A 59 6.31 -13.69 -7.68
N GLY A 60 6.13 -13.92 -6.38
CA GLY A 60 7.22 -14.05 -5.42
C GLY A 60 7.72 -12.74 -4.82
N VAL A 61 7.01 -11.62 -5.02
CA VAL A 61 7.34 -10.36 -4.33
C VAL A 61 7.11 -10.57 -2.83
N PRO A 62 8.14 -10.36 -1.97
CA PRO A 62 7.95 -10.47 -0.53
C PRO A 62 6.86 -9.51 -0.06
N ARG A 63 5.96 -9.97 0.81
CA ARG A 63 4.84 -9.15 1.31
C ARG A 63 5.30 -7.85 1.96
N GLN A 64 6.44 -7.90 2.64
CA GLN A 64 7.08 -6.75 3.25
C GLN A 64 7.57 -5.70 2.24
N ASN A 65 7.61 -6.00 0.94
CA ASN A 65 7.93 -5.04 -0.14
C ASN A 65 6.66 -4.38 -0.70
N ILE A 66 5.48 -4.71 -0.17
CA ILE A 66 4.20 -4.13 -0.55
C ILE A 66 3.73 -3.23 0.61
N LEU A 67 3.71 -1.91 0.37
CA LEU A 67 3.19 -0.92 1.30
C LEU A 67 1.78 -0.49 0.86
N TYR A 68 0.80 -0.67 1.73
CA TYR A 68 -0.55 -0.16 1.54
C TYR A 68 -0.93 0.80 2.65
N LEU A 69 -1.44 1.96 2.29
CA LEU A 69 -1.96 2.95 3.23
C LEU A 69 -3.30 3.48 2.74
N ASN A 70 -4.26 3.52 3.64
CA ASN A 70 -5.55 4.15 3.40
C ASN A 70 -5.56 5.56 4.01
N PHE A 71 -5.41 6.58 3.17
CA PHE A 71 -5.43 7.98 3.62
C PHE A 71 -6.79 8.48 4.15
N PHE A 72 -7.85 7.67 4.08
CA PHE A 72 -9.12 7.94 4.77
C PHE A 72 -9.11 7.53 6.25
N ASP A 73 -8.04 6.90 6.73
CA ASP A 73 -7.88 6.63 8.16
C ASP A 73 -7.62 7.94 8.91
N ASP A 74 -8.52 8.31 9.83
CA ASP A 74 -8.46 9.56 10.61
C ASP A 74 -7.14 9.68 11.39
N ARG A 75 -6.54 8.55 11.77
CA ARG A 75 -5.24 8.53 12.47
C ARG A 75 -4.11 9.13 11.63
N LEU A 76 -4.26 9.19 10.31
CA LEU A 76 -3.29 9.73 9.37
C LEU A 76 -3.50 11.22 9.06
N HIS A 77 -4.52 11.90 9.60
CA HIS A 77 -4.82 13.30 9.27
C HIS A 77 -3.64 14.26 9.51
N ASN A 78 -2.84 14.01 10.55
CA ASN A 78 -1.66 14.82 10.86
C ASN A 78 -0.54 14.71 9.81
N LEU A 79 -0.57 13.72 8.91
CA LEU A 79 0.38 13.63 7.79
C LEU A 79 0.28 14.83 6.85
N ARG A 80 -0.87 15.51 6.79
CA ARG A 80 -1.02 16.72 5.96
C ARG A 80 -0.14 17.86 6.44
N GLN A 81 0.20 17.91 7.72
CA GLN A 81 1.05 18.94 8.31
C GLN A 81 2.53 18.54 8.31
N VAL A 82 2.81 17.27 8.65
CA VAL A 82 4.18 16.74 8.79
C VAL A 82 4.78 16.33 7.44
N GLY A 83 3.94 16.02 6.46
CA GLY A 83 4.34 15.53 5.15
C GLY A 83 4.48 14.00 5.08
N PRO A 84 4.57 13.43 3.86
CA PRO A 84 4.58 11.98 3.65
C PRO A 84 5.92 11.32 4.02
N GLY A 85 7.00 12.08 4.26
CA GLY A 85 8.32 11.52 4.59
C GLY A 85 8.32 10.61 5.82
N LEU A 86 7.41 10.87 6.76
CA LEU A 86 7.23 10.04 7.96
C LEU A 86 6.79 8.60 7.64
N ILE A 87 6.13 8.37 6.50
CA ILE A 87 5.75 7.03 6.04
C ILE A 87 7.01 6.22 5.73
N THR A 88 7.94 6.83 4.99
CA THR A 88 9.21 6.21 4.62
C THR A 88 10.07 5.91 5.85
N GLU A 89 10.11 6.85 6.81
CA GLU A 89 10.81 6.65 8.08
C GLU A 89 10.21 5.49 8.89
N ALA A 90 8.87 5.43 9.00
CA ALA A 90 8.19 4.34 9.67
C ALA A 90 8.48 2.98 9.01
N TYR A 91 8.41 2.91 7.68
CA TYR A 91 8.67 1.69 6.92
C TYR A 91 10.11 1.18 7.12
N TYR A 92 11.12 2.05 6.97
CA TYR A 92 12.51 1.64 7.18
C TYR A 92 12.90 1.42 8.64
N SER A 93 12.12 1.95 9.59
CA SER A 93 12.29 1.58 11.00
C SER A 93 11.80 0.16 11.29
N ILE A 94 10.85 -0.38 10.51
CA ILE A 94 10.37 -1.77 10.65
C ILE A 94 11.27 -2.73 9.86
N PHE A 95 11.73 -2.31 8.68
CA PHE A 95 12.57 -3.11 7.78
C PHE A 95 13.90 -2.39 7.48
N PRO A 96 14.83 -2.31 8.45
CA PRO A 96 16.09 -1.55 8.30
C PRO A 96 16.96 -2.02 7.13
N GLU A 97 16.93 -3.31 6.82
CA GLU A 97 17.71 -3.95 5.76
C GLU A 97 17.39 -3.42 4.35
N LYS A 98 16.23 -2.76 4.18
CA LYS A 98 15.74 -2.29 2.88
C LYS A 98 16.08 -0.83 2.56
N LYS A 99 16.73 -0.10 3.47
CA LYS A 99 16.92 1.35 3.35
C LYS A 99 17.85 1.78 2.21
N ASN A 100 18.63 0.87 1.65
CA ASN A 100 19.63 1.15 0.60
C ASN A 100 19.69 0.06 -0.49
N THR A 101 18.59 -0.67 -0.68
CA THR A 101 18.46 -1.73 -1.69
C THR A 101 17.57 -1.27 -2.83
#